data_AF-A0A661SSL9-F1
#
_entry.id   AF-A0A661SSL9-F1
#
_cell.length_a   1.000
_cell.length_b   1.000
_cell.length_c   1.000
_cell.angle_alpha   90.00
_cell.angle_beta   90.00
_cell.angle_gamma   90.00
#
_symmetry.space_group_name_H-M   'P 1'
#
loop_
_entity.id
_entity.type
_entity.pdbx_description
1 polymer ?
#
loop_
_entity_poly.entity_id
_entity_poly.type
_entity_poly.pdbx_seq_one_letter_code
_entity_poly.pdbx_strand_id
1 'polypeptide(L)'
;MLKGIGTERMDIDEIKEKVKNDEYVYTLHAETERKADDLTFYQIEEAVITGEILEQYPDTGRGESCLIVGFSENIPIHVVCGWRGEKIAIITVYVPKPPKFKNLWTRGERNETKEM
;
A
#
# COMPACT_ATOMS: atom_id res chain seq x y z
N MET A 1 23.96 2.37 26.99
CA MET A 1 22.91 1.60 26.30
C MET A 1 22.71 2.26 24.94
N LEU A 2 23.23 1.65 23.88
CA LEU A 2 23.20 2.22 22.54
C LEU A 2 21.75 2.23 22.06
N LYS A 3 21.19 3.41 21.75
CA LYS A 3 19.95 3.51 20.98
C LYS A 3 20.26 2.96 19.58
N GLY A 4 19.76 1.77 19.28
CA GLY A 4 19.86 1.20 17.94
C GLY A 4 19.26 2.17 16.93
N ILE A 5 19.98 2.36 15.83
CA ILE A 5 19.57 3.21 14.70
C ILE A 5 18.49 2.41 13.95
N GLY A 6 17.25 2.49 14.42
CA GLY A 6 16.12 1.79 13.83
C GLY A 6 15.74 2.47 12.53
N THR A 7 15.82 1.74 11.42
CA THR A 7 15.06 2.10 10.21
C THR A 7 13.60 1.88 10.58
N GLU A 8 12.88 2.96 10.90
CA GLU A 8 11.46 2.89 11.20
C GLU A 8 10.74 2.29 9.97
N ARG A 9 9.86 1.32 10.25
CA ARG A 9 9.15 0.51 9.26
C ARG A 9 7.71 0.46 9.74
N MET A 10 6.77 0.55 8.82
CA MET A 10 5.36 0.43 9.21
C MET A 10 5.06 -0.98 9.74
N ASP A 11 4.27 -1.05 10.81
CA ASP A 11 3.79 -2.31 11.39
C ASP A 11 2.45 -2.70 10.77
N ILE A 12 2.37 -3.91 10.22
CA ILE A 12 1.16 -4.42 9.57
C ILE A 12 0.01 -4.63 10.56
N ASP A 13 0.31 -5.02 11.81
CA ASP A 13 -0.74 -5.27 12.79
C ASP A 13 -1.38 -3.95 13.24
N GLU A 14 -0.59 -2.88 13.39
CA GLU A 14 -1.10 -1.54 13.67
C GLU A 14 -1.94 -1.00 12.50
N ILE A 15 -1.48 -1.16 11.25
CA ILE A 15 -2.25 -0.78 10.07
C ILE A 15 -3.61 -1.50 10.06
N LYS A 16 -3.62 -2.81 10.32
CA LYS A 16 -4.84 -3.62 10.35
C LYS A 16 -5.79 -3.16 11.45
N GLU A 17 -5.27 -2.84 12.63
CA GLU A 17 -6.08 -2.29 13.72
C GLU A 17 -6.71 -0.95 13.35
N LYS A 18 -5.93 -0.03 12.77
CA LYS A 18 -6.43 1.27 12.30
C LYS A 18 -7.52 1.13 11.25
N VAL A 19 -7.37 0.21 10.29
CA VAL A 19 -8.41 -0.01 9.26
C VAL A 19 -9.67 -0.62 9.87
N LYS A 20 -9.56 -1.59 10.78
CA LYS A 20 -10.72 -2.18 11.48
C LYS A 20 -11.51 -1.18 12.32
N ASN A 21 -10.84 -0.14 12.80
CA ASN A 21 -11.43 0.91 13.64
C ASN A 21 -11.89 2.15 12.84
N ASP A 22 -11.92 2.09 11.50
CA ASP A 22 -12.22 3.23 10.61
C ASP A 22 -11.27 4.44 10.81
N GLU A 23 -10.06 4.20 11.32
CA GLU A 23 -9.03 5.21 11.58
C GLU A 23 -8.10 5.43 10.38
N TYR A 24 -8.71 5.56 9.20
CA TYR A 24 -8.00 5.77 7.96
C TYR A 24 -8.67 6.85 7.08
N VAL A 25 -7.97 7.31 6.05
CA VAL A 25 -8.48 8.26 5.06
C VAL A 25 -8.08 7.85 3.65
N TYR A 26 -8.95 8.10 2.68
CA TYR A 26 -8.61 7.98 1.26
C TYR A 26 -8.00 9.29 0.75
N THR A 27 -6.94 9.17 -0.04
CA THR A 27 -6.49 10.28 -0.89
C THR A 27 -7.34 10.37 -2.16
N LEU A 28 -7.31 11.53 -2.83
CA LEU A 28 -7.96 11.70 -4.12
C LEU A 28 -7.42 10.74 -5.19
N HIS A 29 -6.12 10.41 -5.11
CA HIS A 29 -5.50 9.47 -6.03
C HIS A 29 -6.04 8.05 -5.82
N ALA A 30 -6.09 7.56 -4.57
CA ALA A 30 -6.70 6.27 -4.27
C ALA A 30 -8.17 6.17 -4.70
N GLU A 31 -8.96 7.23 -4.52
CA GLU A 31 -10.35 7.29 -4.99
C GLU A 31 -10.45 7.19 -6.53
N THR A 32 -9.50 7.77 -7.25
CA THR A 32 -9.46 7.72 -8.72
C THR A 32 -9.08 6.32 -9.20
N GLU A 33 -8.02 5.74 -8.62
CA GLU A 33 -7.50 4.44 -9.04
C GLU A 33 -8.47 3.30 -8.69
N ARG A 34 -9.10 3.31 -7.51
CA ARG A 34 -10.08 2.27 -7.18
C ARG A 34 -11.24 2.24 -8.17
N LYS A 35 -11.71 3.41 -8.61
CA LYS A 35 -12.79 3.51 -9.61
C LYS A 35 -12.32 3.00 -10.97
N ALA A 36 -11.07 3.23 -11.34
CA ALA A 36 -10.51 2.76 -12.59
C ALA A 36 -10.38 1.23 -12.65
N ASP A 37 -10.16 0.58 -11.49
CA ASP A 37 -10.09 -0.87 -11.36
C ASP A 37 -11.37 -1.51 -10.78
N ASP A 38 -12.49 -0.78 -10.74
CA ASP A 38 -13.80 -1.23 -10.22
C ASP A 38 -13.76 -1.83 -8.79
N LEU A 39 -12.88 -1.30 -7.94
CA LEU A 39 -12.71 -1.72 -6.55
C LEU A 39 -13.63 -0.95 -5.59
N THR A 40 -14.33 -1.71 -4.74
CA THR A 40 -15.16 -1.18 -3.66
C THR A 40 -14.32 -0.85 -2.42
N PHE A 41 -14.85 -0.03 -1.51
CA PHE A 41 -14.20 0.24 -0.23
C PHE A 41 -14.00 -1.03 0.59
N TYR A 42 -15.04 -1.88 0.66
CA TYR A 42 -14.99 -3.17 1.34
C TYR A 42 -13.85 -4.06 0.84
N GLN A 43 -13.68 -4.18 -0.48
CA GLN A 43 -12.61 -5.00 -1.05
C GLN A 43 -11.21 -4.49 -0.69
N ILE A 44 -11.03 -3.17 -0.62
CA ILE A 44 -9.75 -2.57 -0.23
C ILE A 44 -9.48 -2.80 1.26
N GLU A 45 -10.49 -2.60 2.11
CA GLU A 45 -10.38 -2.85 3.55
C GLU A 45 -10.06 -4.33 3.83
N GLU A 46 -10.77 -5.26 3.19
CA GLU A 46 -10.51 -6.70 3.34
C GLU A 46 -9.09 -7.06 2.88
N ALA A 47 -8.63 -6.49 1.76
CA ALA A 47 -7.27 -6.71 1.27
C ALA A 47 -6.22 -6.19 2.26
N VAL A 48 -6.44 -5.05 2.93
CA VAL A 48 -5.52 -4.57 3.97
C VAL A 48 -5.57 -5.47 5.21
N ILE A 49 -6.77 -5.83 5.67
CA ILE A 49 -6.99 -6.64 6.89
C ILE A 49 -6.37 -8.04 6.76
N THR A 50 -6.44 -8.64 5.57
CA THR A 50 -5.90 -9.99 5.33
C THR A 50 -4.49 -9.99 4.72
N GLY A 51 -4.02 -8.84 4.24
CA GLY A 51 -2.79 -8.70 3.48
C GLY A 51 -1.50 -8.75 4.31
N GLU A 52 -0.39 -8.70 3.57
CA GLU A 52 0.98 -8.64 4.08
C GLU A 52 1.74 -7.47 3.44
N ILE A 53 2.71 -6.90 4.17
CA ILE A 53 3.58 -5.86 3.61
C ILE A 53 4.54 -6.51 2.61
N LEU A 54 4.45 -6.07 1.36
CA LEU A 54 5.32 -6.48 0.26
C LEU A 54 6.58 -5.60 0.16
N GLU A 55 6.43 -4.28 0.30
CA GLU A 55 7.55 -3.33 0.24
C GLU A 55 7.42 -2.28 1.35
N GLN A 56 8.54 -1.92 1.98
CA GLN A 56 8.62 -0.80 2.92
C GLN A 56 9.25 0.39 2.20
N TYR A 57 8.65 1.57 2.33
CA TYR A 57 9.15 2.82 1.77
C TYR A 57 9.55 3.76 2.93
N PRO A 58 10.86 3.98 3.14
CA PRO A 58 11.33 4.87 4.20
C PRO A 58 10.87 6.31 3.95
N ASP A 59 10.79 7.10 5.02
CA ASP A 59 10.42 8.50 4.90
C ASP A 59 11.45 9.28 4.06
N THR A 60 10.99 9.82 2.92
CA THR A 60 11.78 10.70 2.06
C THR A 60 11.39 12.18 2.21
N GLY A 61 10.83 12.57 3.35
CA GLY A 61 10.21 13.88 3.60
C GLY A 61 8.71 13.93 3.25
N ARG A 62 8.08 12.77 3.06
CA ARG A 62 6.64 12.64 2.75
C ARG A 62 5.89 11.73 3.73
N GLY A 63 6.58 11.28 4.77
CA GLY A 63 6.13 10.23 5.67
C GLY A 63 6.53 8.84 5.17
N GLU A 64 6.65 7.92 6.11
CA GLU A 64 6.81 6.50 5.80
C GLU A 64 5.57 5.95 5.12
N SER A 65 5.78 4.99 4.23
CA SER A 65 4.70 4.25 3.59
C SER A 65 5.10 2.80 3.34
N CYS A 66 4.14 1.97 3.00
CA CYS A 66 4.38 0.60 2.58
C CYS A 66 3.43 0.22 1.43
N LEU A 67 3.83 -0.80 0.68
CA LEU A 67 2.97 -1.50 -0.25
C LEU A 67 2.51 -2.80 0.41
N ILE A 68 1.20 -2.97 0.50
CA ILE A 68 0.54 -4.18 0.96
C ILE A 68 0.04 -4.96 -0.26
N VAL A 69 0.24 -6.28 -0.23
CA VAL A 69 -0.43 -7.21 -1.12
C VAL A 69 -1.51 -7.95 -0.33
N GLY A 70 -2.73 -7.92 -0.84
CA GLY A 70 -3.88 -8.54 -0.20
C GLY A 70 -4.90 -9.02 -1.23
N PHE A 71 -5.99 -9.60 -0.74
CA PHE A 71 -7.05 -10.16 -1.57
C PHE A 71 -8.42 -9.83 -1.00
N SER A 72 -9.39 -9.70 -1.89
CA SER A 72 -10.82 -9.72 -1.56
C SER A 72 -11.58 -10.50 -2.62
N GLU A 73 -12.41 -11.46 -2.22
CA GLU A 73 -13.23 -12.29 -3.14
C GLU A 73 -12.45 -12.92 -4.33
N ASN A 74 -11.15 -13.21 -4.16
CA ASN A 74 -10.18 -13.67 -5.19
C ASN A 74 -9.55 -12.59 -6.10
N ILE A 75 -9.85 -11.31 -5.88
CA ILE A 75 -9.21 -10.20 -6.59
C ILE A 75 -7.92 -9.83 -5.83
N PRO A 76 -6.74 -9.89 -6.47
CA PRO A 76 -5.52 -9.39 -5.86
C PRO A 76 -5.50 -7.87 -5.90
N ILE A 77 -5.23 -7.25 -4.76
CA ILE A 77 -5.23 -5.80 -4.61
C ILE A 77 -3.91 -5.37 -3.98
N HIS A 78 -3.25 -4.44 -4.64
CA HIS A 78 -2.10 -3.72 -4.12
C HIS A 78 -2.58 -2.41 -3.50
N VAL A 79 -2.19 -2.17 -2.26
CA VAL A 79 -2.53 -0.97 -1.51
C VAL A 79 -1.25 -0.29 -1.06
N VAL A 80 -1.03 0.95 -1.47
CA VAL A 80 0.01 1.77 -0.87
C VAL A 80 -0.63 2.61 0.22
N CYS A 81 -0.12 2.51 1.43
CA CYS A 81 -0.58 3.31 2.55
C CYS A 81 0.58 3.87 3.38
N GLY A 82 0.34 4.95 4.12
CA GLY A 82 1.33 5.60 4.97
C GLY A 82 0.68 6.33 6.14
N TRP A 83 1.51 6.83 7.06
CA TRP A 83 1.02 7.56 8.23
C TRP A 83 0.52 8.96 7.87
N ARG A 84 -0.62 9.36 8.45
CA ARG A 84 -1.13 10.73 8.43
C ARG A 84 -1.58 11.12 9.84
N GLY A 85 -0.62 11.59 10.63
CA GLY A 85 -0.82 11.73 12.07
C GLY A 85 -1.08 10.35 12.68
N GLU A 86 -2.16 10.21 13.44
CA GLU A 86 -2.55 8.94 14.09
C GLU A 86 -3.40 8.02 13.19
N LYS A 87 -3.62 8.40 11.92
CA LYS A 87 -4.44 7.65 10.96
C LYS A 87 -3.60 7.04 9.85
N ILE A 88 -4.15 6.04 9.18
CA ILE A 88 -3.62 5.52 7.91
C ILE A 88 -4.16 6.34 6.74
N ALA A 89 -3.29 6.80 5.85
CA ALA A 89 -3.69 7.31 4.55
C ALA A 89 -3.57 6.19 3.50
N ILE A 90 -4.67 5.85 2.85
CA ILE A 90 -4.69 5.02 1.64
C ILE A 90 -4.30 5.92 0.46
N ILE A 91 -3.05 5.78 0.00
CA ILE A 91 -2.41 6.67 -0.98
C ILE A 91 -2.78 6.26 -2.40
N THR A 92 -2.73 4.96 -2.71
CA THR A 92 -3.18 4.42 -3.99
C THR A 92 -3.58 2.96 -3.83
N VAL A 93 -4.47 2.48 -4.71
CA VAL A 93 -4.92 1.08 -4.76
C VAL A 93 -5.03 0.65 -6.21
N TYR A 94 -4.68 -0.58 -6.53
CA TYR A 94 -4.80 -1.11 -7.90
C TYR A 94 -4.72 -2.64 -7.91
N VAL A 95 -5.24 -3.25 -8.97
CA VAL A 95 -4.96 -4.65 -9.30
C VAL A 95 -3.59 -4.72 -9.97
N PRO A 96 -2.60 -5.48 -9.43
CA PRO A 96 -1.25 -5.51 -10.00
C PRO A 96 -1.25 -6.13 -11.40
N LYS A 97 -0.64 -5.42 -12.36
CA LYS A 97 -0.57 -5.81 -13.78
C LYS A 97 0.87 -5.72 -14.33
N PRO A 98 1.26 -6.57 -15.29
CA PRO A 98 2.46 -6.35 -16.10
C PRO A 98 2.38 -5.03 -16.89
N PRO A 99 3.52 -4.39 -17.24
CA PRO A 99 4.88 -4.80 -16.94
C PRO A 99 5.35 -4.36 -15.54
N LYS A 100 4.54 -3.61 -14.78
CA LYS A 100 4.94 -3.09 -13.45
C LYS A 100 5.22 -4.23 -12.46
N PHE A 101 4.47 -5.33 -12.58
CA PHE A 101 4.61 -6.54 -11.79
C PHE A 101 4.57 -7.78 -12.70
N LYS A 102 5.56 -8.68 -12.58
CA LYS A 102 5.60 -9.98 -13.30
C LYS A 102 4.53 -10.93 -12.76
N ASN A 103 4.29 -10.86 -11.46
CA ASN A 103 3.27 -11.57 -10.71
C ASN A 103 2.87 -10.69 -9.50
N LEU A 104 1.96 -11.16 -8.65
CA LEU A 104 1.39 -10.36 -7.56
C LEU A 104 2.44 -9.84 -6.55
N TRP A 105 3.63 -10.44 -6.47
CA TRP A 105 4.67 -10.10 -5.49
C TRP A 105 5.91 -9.47 -6.13
N THR A 106 6.20 -9.77 -7.39
CA THR A 106 7.50 -9.43 -8.00
C THR A 106 7.36 -8.30 -9.00
N ARG A 107 8.08 -7.19 -8.78
CA ARG A 107 8.21 -6.09 -9.75
C ARG A 107 8.69 -6.60 -11.10
N GLY A 108 8.18 -6.00 -12.17
CA GLY A 108 8.79 -6.16 -13.49
C GLY A 108 10.06 -5.33 -13.64
N GLU A 109 10.73 -5.56 -14.76
CA GLU A 109 11.95 -4.84 -15.08
C GLU A 109 11.62 -3.37 -15.32
N ARG A 110 12.38 -2.48 -14.69
CA ARG A 110 12.36 -1.06 -15.08
C ARG A 110 12.98 -1.00 -16.48
N ASN A 111 12.14 -0.79 -17.48
CA ASN A 111 12.62 -0.25 -18.73
C ASN A 111 13.04 1.18 -18.42
N GLU A 112 14.33 1.42 -18.21
CA GLU A 112 14.89 2.75 -18.30
C GLU A 112 14.65 3.21 -19.74
N THR A 113 13.59 3.98 -19.97
CA THR A 113 13.53 4.80 -21.17
C THR A 113 14.71 5.75 -21.05
N LYS A 114 15.83 5.41 -21.70
CA LYS A 114 16.81 6.40 -22.13
C LYS A 114 16.06 7.30 -23.10
N GLU A 115 15.42 8.33 -22.57
CA GLU A 115 15.04 9.48 -23.37
C GLU A 115 16.35 10.09 -23.89
N MET A 116 16.48 10.09 -25.22
CA MET A 116 17.54 10.75 -25.98
C MET A 116 17.24 12.24 -26.11
#